data_AF-A0A356F9X2-F1
#
_entry.id   AF-A0A356F9X2-F1
#
_cell.length_a   1.000
_cell.length_b   1.000
_cell.length_c   1.000
_cell.angle_alpha   90.00
_cell.angle_beta   90.00
_cell.angle_gamma   90.00
#
_symmetry.space_group_name_H-M   'P 1'
#
loop_
_entity.id
_entity.type
_entity.pdbx_description
1 polymer ?
#
loop_
_entity_poly.entity_id
_entity_poly.type
_entity_poly.pdbx_seq_one_letter_code
_entity_poly.pdbx_strand_id
1 'polypeptide(L)' 'EGLAIPETFDYTAILGLRGESTEKLDQLRPLSIGQASRISGVTPADIGVLLAHIDTADSATVAGSEGS' A
#
# COMPACT_ATOMS: atom_id res chain seq x y z
N GLU A 1 5.68 -4.83 14.17
CA GLU A 1 6.34 -4.04 13.11
C GLU A 1 5.97 -4.71 11.79
N GLY A 2 5.35 -3.98 10.86
CA GLY A 2 4.71 -4.56 9.66
C GLY A 2 5.49 -4.24 8.38
N LEU A 3 5.09 -4.87 7.27
CA LEU A 3 5.62 -4.61 5.92
C LEU A 3 5.69 -3.11 5.64
N ALA A 4 6.82 -2.64 5.10
CA ALA A 4 7.01 -1.24 4.73
C ALA A 4 6.17 -0.90 3.50
N ILE A 5 5.62 0.31 3.48
CA ILE A 5 4.88 0.83 2.31
C ILE A 5 5.80 1.86 1.63
N PRO A 6 6.09 1.70 0.32
CA PRO A 6 6.91 2.67 -0.41
C PRO A 6 6.32 4.08 -0.36
N GLU A 7 7.17 5.09 -0.23
CA GLU A 7 6.75 6.51 -0.26
C GLU A 7 6.20 6.96 -1.61
N THR A 8 6.39 6.17 -2.66
CA THR A 8 5.84 6.40 -4.00
C THR A 8 4.62 5.52 -4.29
N PHE A 9 4.11 4.80 -3.30
CA PHE A 9 2.97 3.92 -3.47
C PHE A 9 1.71 4.73 -3.82
N ASP A 10 0.97 4.28 -4.83
CA ASP A 10 -0.28 4.90 -5.27
C ASP A 10 -1.49 4.10 -4.74
N TYR A 11 -2.12 4.63 -3.69
CA TYR A 11 -3.31 4.01 -3.09
C TYR A 11 -4.54 4.11 -4.00
N THR A 12 -4.55 5.04 -4.95
CA THR A 12 -5.67 5.26 -5.88
C THR A 12 -5.70 4.21 -6.99
N ALA A 13 -4.56 3.57 -7.27
CA ALA A 13 -4.43 2.48 -8.23
C ALA A 13 -4.95 1.13 -7.72
N ILE A 14 -5.22 1.00 -6.41
CA ILE A 14 -5.68 -0.27 -5.83
C ILE A 14 -7.15 -0.52 -6.15
N LEU A 15 -7.38 -1.48 -7.04
CA LEU A 15 -8.71 -2.04 -7.29
C LEU A 15 -9.18 -2.83 -6.05
N GLY A 16 -10.32 -2.42 -5.49
CA GLY A 16 -10.95 -3.09 -4.35
C GLY A 16 -10.80 -2.37 -3.01
N LEU A 17 -9.98 -1.31 -2.94
CA LEU A 17 -10.07 -0.38 -1.81
C LEU A 17 -11.32 0.50 -1.95
N ARG A 18 -11.94 0.77 -0.80
CA ARG A 18 -13.03 1.74 -0.72
C ARG A 18 -12.49 3.15 -0.83
N GLY A 19 -13.27 4.06 -1.43
CA GLY A 19 -12.89 5.47 -1.58
C GLY A 19 -12.46 6.12 -0.26
N GLU A 20 -13.21 5.92 0.82
CA GLU A 20 -12.85 6.46 2.13
C GLU A 20 -11.51 5.90 2.66
N SER A 21 -11.25 4.61 2.47
CA SER A 21 -10.01 3.95 2.88
C SER A 21 -8.83 4.49 2.04
N THR A 22 -8.99 4.59 0.73
CA THR A 22 -8.01 5.18 -0.19
C THR A 22 -7.69 6.63 0.18
N GLU A 23 -8.70 7.48 0.37
CA GLU A 23 -8.51 8.88 0.75
C GLU A 23 -7.75 9.02 2.07
N LYS A 24 -8.07 8.19 3.07
CA LYS A 24 -7.37 8.23 4.37
C LYS A 24 -5.94 7.74 4.27
N LEU A 25 -5.70 6.66 3.53
CA LEU A 25 -4.35 6.13 3.32
C LEU A 25 -3.49 7.13 2.55
N ASP A 26 -4.05 7.77 1.53
CA ASP A 26 -3.33 8.75 0.73
C ASP A 26 -3.06 10.06 1.49
N GLN A 27 -3.99 10.51 2.34
CA GLN A 27 -3.78 11.67 3.20
C GLN A 27 -2.75 11.42 4.31
N LEU A 28 -2.77 10.23 4.93
CA LEU A 28 -1.93 9.92 6.09
C LEU A 28 -0.57 9.32 5.71
N ARG A 29 -0.43 8.75 4.51
CA ARG A 29 0.79 8.13 3.98
C ARG A 29 1.50 7.24 5.02
N PRO A 30 0.85 6.17 5.55
CA PRO A 30 1.48 5.32 6.54
C PRO A 30 2.75 4.66 5.99
N LEU A 31 3.81 4.60 6.79
CA LEU A 31 5.11 4.03 6.38
C LEU A 31 5.13 2.50 6.45
N SER A 32 4.12 1.90 7.10
CA SER A 32 4.00 0.46 7.23
C SER A 32 2.55 0.01 7.33
N ILE A 33 2.32 -1.26 7.02
CA ILE A 33 1.00 -1.90 7.16
C ILE A 33 0.50 -1.85 8.61
N GLY A 34 1.41 -1.95 9.57
CA GLY A 34 1.07 -1.83 10.98
C GLY A 34 0.52 -0.44 11.35
N GLN A 35 1.00 0.62 10.70
CA GLN A 35 0.42 1.96 10.84
C GLN A 35 -0.91 2.07 10.09
N ALA A 36 -0.98 1.56 8.85
CA ALA A 36 -2.20 1.59 8.04
C ALA A 36 -3.39 0.94 8.78
N SER A 37 -3.17 -0.19 9.44
CA SER A 37 -4.21 -0.91 10.21
C SER A 37 -4.75 -0.15 11.43
N ARG A 38 -4.06 0.91 11.88
CA ARG A 38 -4.51 1.74 13.01
C ARG A 38 -5.32 2.95 12.56
N ILE A 39 -5.41 3.19 11.24
CA ILE A 39 -6.17 4.32 10.70
C ILE A 39 -7.66 4.04 10.87
N SER A 40 -8.36 4.99 11.48
CA SER A 40 -9.79 4.88 11.73
C SER A 40 -10.57 4.81 10.41
N GLY A 41 -11.35 3.75 10.21
CA GLY A 41 -12.11 3.49 8.99
C GLY A 41 -11.36 2.67 7.94
N VAL A 42 -10.09 2.33 8.16
CA VAL A 42 -9.41 1.28 7.39
C VAL A 42 -9.72 -0.06 8.04
N THR A 43 -10.32 -0.97 7.29
CA THR A 43 -10.75 -2.28 7.80
C THR A 43 -9.67 -3.35 7.61
N PRO A 44 -9.73 -4.47 8.34
CA PRO A 44 -8.84 -5.61 8.08
C PRO A 44 -8.93 -6.14 6.64
N ALA A 45 -10.09 -6.00 5.98
CA ALA A 45 -10.26 -6.37 4.58
C ALA A 45 -9.47 -5.44 3.65
N ASP A 46 -9.52 -4.13 3.89
CA ASP A 46 -8.74 -3.13 3.13
C ASP A 46 -7.23 -3.39 3.26
N ILE A 47 -6.77 -3.75 4.48
CA ILE A 47 -5.38 -4.13 4.72
C ILE A 47 -4.99 -5.37 3.92
N GLY A 48 -5.88 -6.36 3.82
CA GLY A 48 -5.64 -7.55 2.98
C GLY A 48 -5.45 -7.20 1.51
N VAL A 49 -6.28 -6.30 0.96
CA VAL A 49 -6.15 -5.83 -0.43
C VAL A 49 -4.84 -5.06 -0.63
N LEU A 50 -4.51 -4.15 0.30
CA LEU A 50 -3.27 -3.38 0.27
C LEU A 50 -2.03 -4.29 0.27
N LEU A 51 -2.01 -5.30 1.14
CA LEU A 51 -0.93 -6.29 1.22
C LEU A 51 -0.77 -7.06 -0.09
N ALA A 52 -1.86 -7.55 -0.66
CA ALA A 52 -1.82 -8.26 -1.94
C ALA A 52 -1.28 -7.37 -3.08
N HIS A 53 -1.60 -6.08 -3.07
CA HIS A 53 -1.11 -5.14 -4.08
C HIS A 53 0.39 -4.84 -3.92
N ILE A 54 0.88 -4.65 -2.70
CA ILE A 54 2.30 -4.38 -2.43
C ILE A 54 3.17 -5.59 -2.78
N ASP A 55 2.75 -6.80 -2.45
CA ASP A 55 3.47 -8.04 -2.79
C ASP A 55 3.69 -8.19 -4.31
N THR A 56 2.66 -7.83 -5.10
CA THR A 56 2.77 -7.84 -6.57
C THR A 56 3.65 -6.72 -7.13
N ALA A 57 3.76 -5.58 -6.46
CA ALA A 57 4.60 -4.46 -6.88
C ALA A 57 6.10 -4.69 -6.57
N ASP A 58 6.42 -5.44 -5.51
CA ASP A 58 7.80 -5.76 -5.12
C ASP A 58 8.51 -6.62 -6.18
N SER A 59 7.79 -7.56 -6.79
CA SER A 59 8.34 -8.43 -7.83
C SER A 59 8.63 -7.72 -9.17
N ALA A 60 8.06 -6.52 -9.39
CA ALA A 60 8.22 -5.79 -10.64
C ALA A 60 9.43 -4.82 -10.66
N THR A 61 10.03 -4.52 -9.49
CA THR A 61 11.11 -3.52 -9.38
C THR A 61 12.51 -4.08 -9.63
N VAL A 62 12.65 -5.40 -9.83
CA VAL A 62 13.97 -6.06 -10.05
C VAL A 62 14.36 -6.20 -11.54
N ALA A 63 13.66 -5.54 -12.48
CA ALA A 63 13.90 -5.70 -13.92
C ALA A 63 14.33 -4.40 -14.65
N GLY A 64 15.14 -3.53 -14.01
CA GLY A 64 15.44 -2.19 -14.56
C GLY A 64 16.87 -1.67 -14.41
N SER A 65 17.85 -2.46 -13.97
CA SER A 65 19.23 -2.00 -13.77
C SER A 65 20.27 -2.96 -14.34
N GLU A 66 20.17 -3.28 -15.63
CA GLU A 66 21.32 -3.66 -16.46
C GLU A 66 21.51 -2.56 -17.51
N GLY A 67 22.56 -1.75 -17.38
CA GLY A 67 22.78 -0.62 -18.28
C GLY A 67 23.82 0.39 -17.80
N SER A 68 25.03 -0.06 -17.47
CA SER A 68 26.28 0.71 -17.64
C SER A 68 27.44 -0.26 -17.79
#